data_AF-A0A7C4ZI43-F1
#
_entry.id   AF-A0A7C4ZI43-F1
#
_cell.length_a   1.000
_cell.length_b   1.000
_cell.length_c   1.000
_cell.angle_alpha   90.00
_cell.angle_beta   90.00
_cell.angle_gamma   90.00
#
_symmetry.space_group_name_H-M   'P 1'
#
loop_
_entity.id
_entity.type
_entity.pdbx_description
1 polymer ?
#
loop_
_entity_poly.entity_id
_entity_poly.type
_entity_poly.pdbx_seq_one_letter_code
_entity_poly.pdbx_strand_id
1 'polypeptide(L)'
;MISLAQPFTVMLNVARYPRRGGLPGRRGGASMSLHRRLLLGQASASALILCLLGKSAHAETATYTYDSLGRLTSVTYQNGATVAYGYDASGNRTLVSQTTGSTAPTGTFAPSPSSIAQGASSTLSWTSADATSAAIDNGVGTVTPVASGSVQVSPASTTTYTLTLNGPGGQTTKQATVTVNAPPSGAFSANPASIASGATATLSWTSSGATSANIDNGVGPVTPVASGSVQVSPTSTTTYTMTLTGPGGQTTKQATVTVTPGGFNQTIQVTGSGPVNLRTLANSAGYNGAENATVVFQVGSGVTVMGAAGSTSAAGGLAIDTGTWPSGSYTISLSLEVSGKIYGGGGGGGKGAGGTNGSIGTAGGDAVYCQENLSVLVNAGGEIKAGGGGGGGGGGRTSAMYEFDRCGGGGGGGFPNGQGGTPGEPVFDGSTNAANGSGGTTSGGGAGGAGETSGGGAGGAGGGAGVNGSSGVAGSGTGTVKSPGAGGAAGYAIRKNGKTVSVTNNGTIVGTQA
;
A
#
# COMPACT_ATOMS: atom_id res chain seq x y z
N MET A 1 8.93 -58.86 -16.75
CA MET A 1 8.53 -59.74 -15.61
C MET A 1 7.08 -60.13 -15.82
N ILE A 2 6.73 -61.37 -15.47
CA ILE A 2 5.37 -61.93 -15.55
C ILE A 2 4.59 -61.53 -14.28
N SER A 3 3.32 -61.16 -14.39
CA SER A 3 2.35 -61.40 -13.31
C SER A 3 0.92 -61.51 -13.82
N LEU A 4 0.14 -62.31 -13.10
CA LEU A 4 -1.10 -62.97 -13.47
C LEU A 4 -2.37 -62.10 -13.39
N ALA A 5 -3.30 -62.43 -14.30
CA ALA A 5 -4.74 -62.67 -14.13
C ALA A 5 -5.53 -62.08 -12.94
N GLN A 6 -6.77 -61.64 -13.21
CA GLN A 6 -8.06 -62.18 -12.68
C GLN A 6 -9.24 -61.51 -13.45
N PRO A 7 -10.40 -62.17 -13.67
CA PRO A 7 -11.52 -61.61 -14.44
C PRO A 7 -12.63 -61.00 -13.57
N PHE A 8 -13.39 -60.03 -14.11
CA PHE A 8 -14.59 -59.49 -13.47
C PHE A 8 -15.87 -59.86 -14.23
N THR A 9 -16.76 -60.58 -13.54
CA THR A 9 -18.14 -60.84 -13.97
C THR A 9 -19.05 -59.70 -13.53
N VAL A 10 -19.89 -59.17 -14.43
CA VAL A 10 -20.99 -58.26 -14.07
C VAL A 10 -22.31 -58.94 -14.33
N MET A 11 -23.05 -59.21 -13.26
CA MET A 11 -24.48 -59.54 -13.34
C MET A 11 -25.28 -58.27 -13.66
N LEU A 12 -26.27 -58.37 -14.55
CA LEU A 12 -27.30 -57.34 -14.67
C LEU A 12 -28.65 -57.90 -14.21
N ASN A 13 -29.27 -57.18 -13.27
CA ASN A 13 -30.46 -57.62 -12.55
C ASN A 13 -31.75 -57.34 -13.35
N VAL A 14 -32.81 -58.08 -13.03
CA VAL A 14 -34.10 -58.08 -13.74
C VAL A 14 -35.02 -56.99 -13.22
N ALA A 15 -35.68 -56.26 -14.13
CA ALA A 15 -36.89 -55.51 -13.83
C ALA A 15 -38.00 -55.89 -14.84
N ARG A 16 -39.15 -56.34 -14.33
CA ARG A 16 -40.38 -56.63 -15.10
C ARG A 16 -41.38 -55.51 -14.89
N TYR A 17 -42.21 -55.21 -15.90
CA TYR A 17 -43.68 -55.15 -15.79
C TYR A 17 -44.35 -54.93 -17.17
N PRO A 18 -45.70 -55.02 -17.36
CA PRO A 18 -46.22 -55.94 -18.38
C PRO A 18 -47.15 -55.29 -19.42
N ARG A 19 -47.60 -56.06 -20.42
CA ARG A 19 -48.98 -55.98 -20.92
C ARG A 19 -49.45 -57.32 -21.52
N ARG A 20 -50.76 -57.45 -21.69
CA ARG A 20 -51.52 -58.71 -21.55
C ARG A 20 -52.47 -58.96 -22.74
N GLY A 21 -52.46 -60.17 -23.28
CA GLY A 21 -53.60 -60.81 -23.95
C GLY A 21 -53.66 -60.74 -25.50
N GLY A 22 -54.08 -61.84 -26.14
CA GLY A 22 -54.56 -61.83 -27.53
C GLY A 22 -53.95 -62.89 -28.48
N LEU A 23 -54.29 -64.17 -28.30
CA LEU A 23 -54.19 -65.24 -29.31
C LEU A 23 -55.64 -65.66 -29.72
N PRO A 24 -55.90 -66.53 -30.74
CA PRO A 24 -55.00 -67.19 -31.71
C PRO A 24 -55.45 -67.13 -33.19
N GLY A 25 -54.60 -67.61 -34.11
CA GLY A 25 -55.00 -68.00 -35.49
C GLY A 25 -53.98 -68.99 -36.08
N ARG A 26 -54.41 -70.17 -36.56
CA ARG A 26 -53.55 -71.37 -36.70
C ARG A 26 -53.68 -72.05 -38.07
N ARG A 27 -52.55 -72.24 -38.77
CA ARG A 27 -52.19 -73.29 -39.77
C ARG A 27 -50.75 -73.01 -40.22
N GLY A 28 -49.77 -73.91 -40.25
CA GLY A 28 -49.74 -75.35 -39.97
C GLY A 28 -49.30 -76.14 -41.21
N GLY A 29 -48.07 -76.68 -41.20
CA GLY A 29 -47.57 -77.55 -42.30
C GLY A 29 -46.06 -77.46 -42.53
N ALA A 30 -45.27 -78.20 -41.77
CA ALA A 30 -43.90 -78.56 -42.12
C ALA A 30 -43.87 -80.02 -42.63
N SER A 31 -42.77 -80.44 -43.28
CA SER A 31 -42.02 -81.69 -42.95
C SER A 31 -41.22 -82.27 -44.14
N MET A 32 -39.93 -82.57 -43.89
CA MET A 32 -39.09 -83.71 -44.36
C MET A 32 -39.14 -84.19 -45.84
N SER A 33 -38.04 -84.57 -46.50
CA SER A 33 -37.03 -85.54 -45.99
C SER A 33 -35.75 -85.61 -46.84
N LEU A 34 -34.73 -86.25 -46.26
CA LEU A 34 -33.50 -86.80 -46.87
C LEU A 34 -33.80 -87.67 -48.12
N HIS A 35 -32.87 -87.89 -49.06
CA HIS A 35 -31.68 -88.74 -48.87
C HIS A 35 -30.44 -88.36 -49.70
N ARG A 36 -29.28 -88.79 -49.20
CA ARG A 36 -27.92 -88.48 -49.66
C ARG A 36 -27.11 -89.79 -49.79
N ARG A 37 -26.46 -90.04 -50.93
CA ARG A 37 -25.18 -90.79 -51.13
C ARG A 37 -24.93 -91.04 -52.64
N LEU A 38 -23.77 -90.62 -53.18
CA LEU A 38 -22.62 -91.46 -53.60
C LEU A 38 -23.00 -92.48 -54.72
N LEU A 39 -22.36 -92.54 -55.90
CA LEU A 39 -21.26 -91.80 -56.53
C LEU A 39 -21.70 -91.40 -57.99
N LEU A 40 -20.91 -91.16 -59.06
CA LEU A 40 -19.46 -91.13 -59.35
C LEU A 40 -19.26 -90.30 -60.67
N GLY A 41 -18.13 -89.59 -60.83
CA GLY A 41 -17.68 -89.06 -62.14
C GLY A 41 -17.36 -87.56 -62.16
N GLN A 42 -16.14 -87.22 -62.59
CA GLN A 42 -15.59 -85.84 -62.72
C GLN A 42 -16.19 -85.13 -63.97
N ALA A 43 -16.10 -83.80 -64.19
CA ALA A 43 -15.25 -82.77 -63.60
C ALA A 43 -15.85 -81.34 -63.65
N SER A 44 -15.44 -80.51 -62.68
CA SER A 44 -15.14 -79.06 -62.76
C SER A 44 -16.07 -78.04 -63.45
N ALA A 45 -16.72 -77.19 -62.64
CA ALA A 45 -16.86 -75.74 -62.93
C ALA A 45 -17.09 -74.94 -61.62
N SER A 46 -16.21 -73.97 -61.34
CA SER A 46 -16.33 -73.07 -60.16
C SER A 46 -17.02 -71.76 -60.54
N ALA A 47 -17.97 -71.30 -59.73
CA ALA A 47 -18.48 -69.93 -59.78
C ALA A 47 -18.82 -69.44 -58.36
N LEU A 48 -17.92 -68.65 -57.77
CA LEU A 48 -18.14 -68.01 -56.47
C LEU A 48 -18.86 -66.68 -56.68
N ILE A 49 -20.04 -66.52 -56.08
CA ILE A 49 -20.78 -65.26 -56.05
C ILE A 49 -20.08 -64.32 -55.04
N LEU A 50 -19.79 -63.08 -55.46
CA LEU A 50 -19.48 -61.99 -54.54
C LEU A 50 -20.45 -60.83 -54.80
N CYS A 51 -21.39 -60.65 -53.87
CA CYS A 51 -22.29 -59.51 -53.84
C CYS A 51 -21.99 -58.72 -52.55
N LEU A 52 -21.54 -57.47 -52.67
CA LEU A 52 -21.36 -56.58 -51.53
C LEU A 52 -21.75 -55.14 -51.85
N LEU A 53 -22.60 -54.61 -50.97
CA LEU A 53 -22.74 -53.21 -50.57
C LEU A 53 -23.27 -52.22 -51.62
N GLY A 54 -24.51 -51.79 -51.40
CA GLY A 54 -25.07 -50.61 -52.06
C GLY A 54 -24.34 -49.33 -51.64
N LYS A 55 -23.90 -48.57 -52.64
CA LYS A 55 -23.52 -47.15 -52.55
C LYS A 55 -24.19 -46.42 -53.71
N SER A 56 -24.48 -45.13 -53.52
CA SER A 56 -25.23 -44.30 -54.48
C SER A 56 -24.62 -44.32 -55.88
N ALA A 57 -25.46 -44.45 -56.90
CA ALA A 57 -25.03 -44.47 -58.29
C ALA A 57 -24.48 -43.10 -58.73
N HIS A 58 -23.15 -42.96 -58.71
CA HIS A 58 -22.47 -41.94 -59.49
C HIS A 58 -22.51 -42.33 -60.98
N ALA A 59 -22.57 -41.32 -61.86
CA ALA A 59 -22.37 -41.52 -63.29
C ALA A 59 -20.88 -41.77 -63.56
N GLU A 60 -20.44 -43.02 -63.40
CA GLU A 60 -19.07 -43.43 -63.73
C GLU A 60 -18.91 -43.56 -65.25
N THR A 61 -17.93 -42.86 -65.81
CA THR A 61 -17.47 -43.09 -67.18
C THR A 61 -16.49 -44.26 -67.20
N ALA A 62 -16.77 -45.24 -68.07
CA ALA A 62 -15.86 -46.35 -68.33
C ALA A 62 -15.25 -46.22 -69.73
N THR A 63 -13.95 -46.50 -69.85
CA THR A 63 -13.24 -46.57 -71.13
C THR A 63 -13.12 -48.02 -71.57
N TYR A 64 -13.43 -48.31 -72.83
CA TYR A 64 -13.42 -49.66 -73.39
C TYR A 64 -12.34 -49.75 -74.47
N THR A 65 -11.52 -50.80 -74.45
CA THR A 65 -10.55 -51.11 -75.52
C THR A 65 -10.93 -52.41 -76.21
N TYR A 66 -10.63 -52.50 -77.51
CA TYR A 66 -10.96 -53.65 -78.34
C TYR A 66 -9.72 -54.14 -79.10
N ASP A 67 -9.70 -55.41 -79.51
CA ASP A 67 -8.69 -55.92 -80.45
C ASP A 67 -9.07 -55.64 -81.91
N SER A 68 -8.19 -56.03 -82.84
CA SER A 68 -8.41 -55.88 -84.29
C SER A 68 -9.58 -56.71 -84.85
N LEU A 69 -10.18 -57.59 -84.04
CA LEU A 69 -11.38 -58.36 -84.37
C LEU A 69 -12.64 -57.80 -83.68
N GLY A 70 -12.54 -56.63 -83.03
CA GLY A 70 -13.64 -55.96 -82.35
C GLY A 70 -14.04 -56.59 -81.01
N ARG A 71 -13.22 -57.49 -80.44
CA ARG A 71 -13.50 -58.15 -79.15
C ARG A 71 -12.99 -57.26 -78.01
N LEU A 72 -13.78 -57.12 -76.94
CA LEU A 72 -13.48 -56.26 -75.79
C LEU A 72 -12.25 -56.80 -75.03
N THR A 73 -11.15 -56.06 -74.98
CA THR A 73 -9.90 -56.45 -74.30
C THR A 73 -9.73 -55.86 -72.90
N SER A 74 -10.26 -54.67 -72.65
CA SER A 74 -10.24 -54.04 -71.33
C SER A 74 -11.40 -53.10 -71.09
N VAL A 75 -11.86 -53.03 -69.83
CA VAL A 75 -12.75 -52.00 -69.30
C VAL A 75 -12.02 -51.27 -68.18
N THR A 76 -11.92 -49.94 -68.23
CA THR A 76 -11.28 -49.11 -67.20
C THR A 76 -12.30 -48.13 -66.62
N TYR A 77 -12.52 -48.16 -65.30
CA TYR A 77 -13.45 -47.30 -64.57
C TYR A 77 -12.75 -46.05 -64.02
N GLN A 78 -13.52 -44.99 -63.65
CA GLN A 78 -12.95 -43.72 -63.17
C GLN A 78 -12.04 -43.83 -61.93
N ASN A 79 -12.26 -44.82 -61.07
CA ASN A 79 -11.43 -45.08 -59.89
C ASN A 79 -10.14 -45.89 -60.20
N GLY A 80 -9.81 -46.06 -61.49
CA GLY A 80 -8.66 -46.84 -61.94
C GLY A 80 -8.85 -48.36 -61.93
N ALA A 81 -10.03 -48.88 -61.53
CA ALA A 81 -10.33 -50.31 -61.65
C ALA A 81 -10.26 -50.73 -63.12
N THR A 82 -9.65 -51.89 -63.40
CA THR A 82 -9.63 -52.48 -64.74
C THR A 82 -10.14 -53.91 -64.73
N VAL A 83 -10.89 -54.28 -65.77
CA VAL A 83 -11.25 -55.67 -66.08
C VAL A 83 -10.69 -56.02 -67.44
N ALA A 84 -9.69 -56.89 -67.47
CA ALA A 84 -9.01 -57.33 -68.69
C ALA A 84 -9.51 -58.70 -69.17
N TYR A 85 -9.46 -58.89 -70.49
CA TYR A 85 -10.00 -60.03 -71.22
C TYR A 85 -8.94 -60.54 -72.20
N GLY A 86 -8.51 -61.79 -72.00
CA GLY A 86 -7.65 -62.51 -72.95
C GLY A 86 -8.47 -63.50 -73.77
N TYR A 87 -8.09 -63.71 -75.04
CA TYR A 87 -8.77 -64.63 -75.96
C TYR A 87 -7.76 -65.53 -76.68
N ASP A 88 -8.17 -66.74 -77.03
CA ASP A 88 -7.44 -67.59 -77.98
C ASP A 88 -7.74 -67.21 -79.45
N ALA A 89 -7.05 -67.90 -80.37
CA ALA A 89 -7.25 -67.76 -81.82
C ALA A 89 -8.63 -68.23 -82.30
N SER A 90 -9.35 -69.02 -81.49
CA SER A 90 -10.68 -69.56 -81.77
C SER A 90 -11.82 -68.69 -81.22
N GLY A 91 -11.49 -67.63 -80.46
CA GLY A 91 -12.46 -66.71 -79.86
C GLY A 91 -12.87 -67.00 -78.41
N ASN A 92 -12.34 -68.06 -77.79
CA ASN A 92 -12.67 -68.38 -76.40
C ASN A 92 -11.94 -67.45 -75.45
N ARG A 93 -12.61 -67.01 -74.38
CA ARG A 93 -11.99 -66.16 -73.34
C ARG A 93 -11.08 -67.01 -72.46
N THR A 94 -9.78 -66.79 -72.55
CA THR A 94 -8.73 -67.51 -71.81
C THR A 94 -8.30 -66.82 -70.52
N LEU A 95 -8.56 -65.51 -70.38
CA LEU A 95 -8.20 -64.76 -69.17
C LEU A 95 -9.32 -63.81 -68.72
N VAL A 96 -9.52 -63.78 -67.40
CA VAL A 96 -10.19 -62.73 -66.64
C VAL A 96 -9.17 -62.19 -65.65
N SER A 97 -8.82 -60.90 -65.75
CA SER A 97 -8.08 -60.22 -64.66
C SER A 97 -8.90 -59.02 -64.21
N GLN A 98 -8.95 -58.78 -62.90
CA GLN A 98 -9.62 -57.64 -62.31
C GLN A 98 -8.66 -56.93 -61.36
N THR A 99 -8.57 -55.62 -61.47
CA THR A 99 -7.94 -54.76 -60.47
C THR A 99 -9.03 -53.96 -59.76
N THR A 100 -8.97 -53.91 -58.44
CA THR A 100 -9.84 -53.02 -57.65
C THR A 100 -9.34 -51.59 -57.79
N GLY A 101 -10.21 -50.69 -58.23
CA GLY A 101 -9.93 -49.27 -58.23
C GLY A 101 -9.77 -48.73 -56.81
N SER A 102 -9.05 -47.63 -56.67
CA SER A 102 -8.81 -47.03 -55.35
C SER A 102 -9.15 -45.55 -55.35
N THR A 103 -9.90 -45.15 -54.33
CA THR A 103 -10.30 -43.78 -54.07
C THR A 103 -9.19 -43.03 -53.34
N ALA A 104 -9.00 -41.75 -53.68
CA ALA A 104 -8.12 -40.87 -52.93
C ALA A 104 -8.64 -40.73 -51.48
N PRO A 105 -7.75 -40.67 -50.47
CA PRO A 105 -8.17 -40.54 -49.08
C PRO A 105 -9.08 -39.33 -48.84
N THR A 106 -10.04 -39.48 -47.94
CA THR A 106 -10.90 -38.36 -47.48
C THR A 106 -10.81 -38.21 -45.98
N GLY A 107 -11.25 -37.08 -45.42
CA GLY A 107 -11.13 -36.80 -43.99
C GLY A 107 -11.45 -35.37 -43.59
N THR A 108 -11.49 -35.15 -42.27
CA THR A 108 -11.61 -33.82 -41.63
C THR A 108 -10.36 -33.52 -40.81
N PHE A 109 -10.06 -32.23 -40.61
CA PHE A 109 -8.99 -31.77 -39.72
C PHE A 109 -9.38 -30.42 -39.13
N ALA A 110 -9.39 -30.30 -37.80
CA ALA A 110 -9.82 -29.08 -37.12
C ALA A 110 -9.09 -28.87 -35.79
N PRO A 111 -8.71 -27.63 -35.43
CA PRO A 111 -8.20 -27.28 -34.11
C PRO A 111 -9.34 -26.91 -33.15
N SER A 112 -9.23 -27.31 -31.89
CA SER A 112 -10.15 -26.90 -30.81
C SER A 112 -9.37 -26.61 -29.52
N PRO A 113 -9.36 -25.36 -29.02
CA PRO A 113 -9.85 -24.14 -29.68
C PRO A 113 -8.94 -23.70 -30.85
N SER A 114 -9.51 -23.04 -31.86
CA SER A 114 -8.76 -22.51 -33.01
C SER A 114 -7.92 -21.25 -32.72
N SER A 115 -8.12 -20.63 -31.56
CA SER A 115 -7.39 -19.47 -31.08
C SER A 115 -7.01 -19.68 -29.61
N ILE A 116 -5.75 -19.42 -29.28
CA ILE A 116 -5.18 -19.61 -27.94
C ILE A 116 -4.34 -18.40 -27.51
N ALA A 117 -4.20 -18.20 -26.20
CA ALA A 117 -3.18 -17.29 -25.67
C ALA A 117 -1.78 -17.91 -25.82
N GLN A 118 -0.74 -17.08 -25.87
CA GLN A 118 0.65 -17.55 -25.94
C GLN A 118 0.98 -18.48 -24.76
N GLY A 119 1.55 -19.66 -25.06
CA GLY A 119 1.88 -20.69 -24.07
C GLY A 119 0.73 -21.62 -23.66
N ALA A 120 -0.49 -21.37 -24.10
CA ALA A 120 -1.59 -22.33 -23.99
C ALA A 120 -1.50 -23.40 -25.11
N SER A 121 -2.49 -24.30 -25.16
CA SER A 121 -2.53 -25.42 -26.12
C SER A 121 -3.87 -25.52 -26.85
N SER A 122 -3.82 -26.07 -28.06
CA SER A 122 -4.97 -26.46 -28.86
C SER A 122 -4.93 -27.98 -29.12
N THR A 123 -6.09 -28.61 -29.25
CA THR A 123 -6.18 -30.01 -29.69
C THR A 123 -6.52 -30.06 -31.18
N LEU A 124 -5.64 -30.64 -31.98
CA LEU A 124 -5.88 -30.95 -33.39
C LEU A 124 -6.59 -32.30 -33.47
N SER A 125 -7.78 -32.34 -34.08
CA SER A 125 -8.56 -33.57 -34.26
C SER A 125 -8.76 -33.88 -35.74
N TRP A 126 -8.68 -35.16 -36.10
CA TRP A 126 -8.88 -35.64 -37.47
C TRP A 126 -9.80 -36.85 -37.58
N THR A 127 -10.36 -37.01 -38.77
CA THR A 127 -10.94 -38.26 -39.26
C THR A 127 -10.35 -38.58 -40.63
N SER A 128 -10.28 -39.86 -40.99
CA SER A 128 -9.93 -40.27 -42.35
C SER A 128 -10.69 -41.52 -42.81
N ALA A 129 -10.85 -41.64 -44.13
CA ALA A 129 -11.32 -42.82 -44.84
C ALA A 129 -10.42 -43.06 -46.06
N ASP A 130 -10.29 -44.33 -46.44
CA ASP A 130 -9.43 -44.83 -47.54
C ASP A 130 -7.92 -44.51 -47.40
N ALA A 131 -7.49 -43.98 -46.25
CA ALA A 131 -6.09 -43.76 -45.88
C ALA A 131 -5.45 -45.00 -45.24
N THR A 132 -4.23 -45.34 -45.66
CA THR A 132 -3.35 -46.33 -45.01
C THR A 132 -2.35 -45.68 -44.05
N SER A 133 -2.07 -44.39 -44.20
CA SER A 133 -1.25 -43.62 -43.27
C SER A 133 -1.73 -42.17 -43.13
N ALA A 134 -1.49 -41.59 -41.95
CA ALA A 134 -1.74 -40.19 -41.65
C ALA A 134 -0.50 -39.59 -40.95
N ALA A 135 -0.13 -38.36 -41.31
CA ALA A 135 0.92 -37.61 -40.65
C ALA A 135 0.56 -36.12 -40.58
N ILE A 136 0.99 -35.45 -39.52
CA ILE A 136 0.85 -34.01 -39.33
C ILE A 136 2.25 -33.39 -39.32
N ASP A 137 2.39 -32.23 -39.96
CA ASP A 137 3.64 -31.47 -40.02
C ASP A 137 3.99 -30.78 -38.68
N ASN A 138 4.89 -29.78 -38.71
CA ASN A 138 5.27 -28.95 -37.56
C ASN A 138 5.69 -29.75 -36.30
N GLY A 139 6.40 -30.86 -36.52
CA GLY A 139 6.99 -31.68 -35.46
C GLY A 139 6.08 -32.75 -34.84
N VAL A 140 4.82 -32.87 -35.29
CA VAL A 140 3.90 -33.92 -34.78
C VAL A 140 4.23 -35.31 -35.34
N GLY A 141 4.47 -35.41 -36.66
CA GLY A 141 4.84 -36.66 -37.31
C GLY A 141 3.65 -37.59 -37.62
N THR A 142 3.93 -38.89 -37.72
CA THR A 142 2.92 -39.92 -38.03
C THR A 142 1.91 -40.09 -36.90
N VAL A 143 0.62 -40.16 -37.22
CA VAL A 143 -0.45 -40.27 -36.23
C VAL A 143 -1.24 -41.58 -36.34
N THR A 144 -1.56 -42.16 -35.18
CA THR A 144 -2.30 -43.43 -35.06
C THR A 144 -3.34 -43.34 -33.93
N PRO A 145 -4.57 -43.86 -34.11
CA PRO A 145 -5.10 -44.53 -35.29
C PRO A 145 -5.26 -43.61 -36.51
N VAL A 146 -5.15 -44.18 -37.72
CA VAL A 146 -5.28 -43.42 -38.97
C VAL A 146 -6.72 -42.93 -39.17
N ALA A 147 -7.71 -43.79 -38.91
CA ALA A 147 -9.13 -43.53 -39.17
C ALA A 147 -9.71 -42.34 -38.36
N SER A 148 -9.24 -42.13 -37.14
CA SER A 148 -9.54 -40.93 -36.35
C SER A 148 -8.62 -40.81 -35.14
N GLY A 149 -8.43 -39.58 -34.67
CA GLY A 149 -7.65 -39.32 -33.46
C GLY A 149 -7.57 -37.83 -33.15
N SER A 150 -6.82 -37.51 -32.10
CA SER A 150 -6.50 -36.14 -31.73
C SER A 150 -5.12 -36.03 -31.08
N VAL A 151 -4.47 -34.87 -31.23
CA VAL A 151 -3.17 -34.56 -30.61
C VAL A 151 -3.16 -33.14 -30.07
N GLN A 152 -2.60 -32.95 -28.88
CA GLN A 152 -2.43 -31.62 -28.29
C GLN A 152 -1.16 -30.96 -28.82
N VAL A 153 -1.25 -29.68 -29.17
CA VAL A 153 -0.13 -28.86 -29.64
C VAL A 153 -0.09 -27.52 -28.90
N SER A 154 1.12 -27.00 -28.69
CA SER A 154 1.39 -25.74 -27.98
C SER A 154 2.29 -24.83 -28.81
N PRO A 155 1.85 -24.34 -29.98
CA PRO A 155 2.68 -23.52 -30.85
C PRO A 155 3.02 -22.17 -30.19
N ALA A 156 4.26 -21.71 -30.39
CA ALA A 156 4.74 -20.45 -29.82
C ALA A 156 4.26 -19.20 -30.59
N SER A 157 3.80 -19.39 -31.83
CA SER A 157 3.28 -18.37 -32.75
C SER A 157 2.15 -18.99 -33.60
N THR A 158 1.35 -18.16 -34.27
CA THR A 158 0.29 -18.65 -35.17
C THR A 158 0.84 -19.64 -36.20
N THR A 159 0.33 -20.87 -36.17
CA THR A 159 0.87 -22.00 -36.93
C THR A 159 -0.25 -22.70 -37.69
N THR A 160 -0.06 -22.90 -38.99
CA THR A 160 -0.93 -23.73 -39.82
C THR A 160 -0.35 -25.13 -39.90
N TYR A 161 -1.09 -26.10 -39.38
CA TYR A 161 -0.78 -27.51 -39.46
C TYR A 161 -1.38 -28.13 -40.73
N THR A 162 -0.67 -29.06 -41.33
CA THR A 162 -1.08 -29.83 -42.50
C THR A 162 -1.17 -31.31 -42.15
N LEU A 163 -2.38 -31.86 -42.17
CA LEU A 163 -2.62 -33.30 -42.15
C LEU A 163 -2.44 -33.85 -43.57
N THR A 164 -1.54 -34.82 -43.73
CA THR A 164 -1.30 -35.56 -44.96
C THR A 164 -1.84 -36.98 -44.80
N LEU A 165 -2.79 -37.36 -45.66
CA LEU A 165 -3.38 -38.70 -45.73
C LEU A 165 -2.89 -39.39 -47.00
N ASN A 166 -2.30 -40.57 -46.89
CA ASN A 166 -1.91 -41.40 -48.03
C ASN A 166 -2.72 -42.69 -48.03
N GLY A 167 -3.15 -43.13 -49.20
CA GLY A 167 -3.86 -44.39 -49.43
C GLY A 167 -3.57 -44.94 -50.82
N PRO A 168 -4.14 -46.08 -51.22
CA PRO A 168 -3.81 -46.72 -52.49
C PRO A 168 -4.32 -45.93 -53.71
N GLY A 169 -5.28 -45.01 -53.52
CA GLY A 169 -5.77 -44.07 -54.53
C GLY A 169 -5.07 -42.70 -54.52
N GLY A 170 -3.92 -42.58 -53.84
CA GLY A 170 -3.10 -41.37 -53.84
C GLY A 170 -3.05 -40.65 -52.48
N GLN A 171 -2.84 -39.33 -52.53
CA GLN A 171 -2.60 -38.48 -51.36
C GLN A 171 -3.61 -37.33 -51.32
N THR A 172 -4.10 -37.02 -50.12
CA THR A 172 -4.97 -35.87 -49.83
C THR A 172 -4.43 -35.11 -48.62
N THR A 173 -4.45 -33.77 -48.69
CA THR A 173 -4.07 -32.90 -47.56
C THR A 173 -5.25 -32.12 -47.00
N LYS A 174 -5.19 -31.79 -45.70
CA LYS A 174 -6.11 -30.88 -45.00
C LYS A 174 -5.31 -29.94 -44.10
N GLN A 175 -5.77 -28.72 -43.90
CA GLN A 175 -5.09 -27.72 -43.06
C GLN A 175 -5.93 -27.29 -41.87
N ALA A 176 -5.26 -26.98 -40.76
CA ALA A 176 -5.84 -26.45 -39.52
C ALA A 176 -4.91 -25.37 -38.96
N THR A 177 -5.40 -24.13 -38.85
CA THR A 177 -4.63 -23.01 -38.29
C THR A 177 -4.96 -22.80 -36.82
N VAL A 178 -3.93 -22.83 -35.97
CA VAL A 178 -4.01 -22.43 -34.55
C VAL A 178 -3.46 -21.01 -34.43
N THR A 179 -4.34 -20.05 -34.14
CA THR A 179 -3.97 -18.65 -33.91
C THR A 179 -3.43 -18.47 -32.50
N VAL A 180 -2.25 -17.86 -32.36
CA VAL A 180 -1.63 -17.59 -31.06
C VAL A 180 -1.65 -16.08 -30.80
N ASN A 181 -2.43 -15.67 -29.81
CA ASN A 181 -2.56 -14.28 -29.40
C ASN A 181 -1.47 -13.93 -28.37
N ALA A 182 -0.65 -12.93 -28.68
CA ALA A 182 0.28 -12.35 -27.72
C ALA A 182 -0.47 -11.53 -26.64
N PRO A 183 0.03 -11.47 -25.40
CA PRO A 183 -0.51 -10.58 -24.38
C PRO A 183 -0.49 -9.10 -24.82
N PRO A 184 -1.38 -8.24 -24.31
CA PRO A 184 -1.37 -6.82 -24.64
C PRO A 184 -0.04 -6.13 -24.31
N SER A 185 0.33 -5.12 -25.08
CA SER A 185 1.52 -4.31 -24.86
C SER A 185 1.16 -2.82 -24.80
N GLY A 186 2.06 -1.97 -24.32
CA GLY A 186 1.79 -0.55 -24.13
C GLY A 186 2.79 0.18 -23.23
N ALA A 187 2.61 1.49 -23.13
CA ALA A 187 3.32 2.38 -22.22
C ALA A 187 2.34 3.04 -21.23
N PHE A 188 2.83 3.38 -20.04
CA PHE A 188 2.09 4.13 -19.03
C PHE A 188 3.07 5.07 -18.32
N SER A 189 2.67 6.31 -18.08
CA SER A 189 3.54 7.36 -17.53
C SER A 189 2.72 8.42 -16.79
N ALA A 190 3.38 9.14 -15.89
CA ALA A 190 2.82 10.29 -15.19
C ALA A 190 3.63 11.54 -15.51
N ASN A 191 2.95 12.65 -15.84
CA ASN A 191 3.59 13.94 -16.09
C ASN A 191 2.79 15.11 -15.47
N PRO A 192 3.40 15.96 -14.61
CA PRO A 192 4.71 15.78 -14.00
C PRO A 192 4.75 14.55 -13.08
N ALA A 193 5.94 13.92 -12.96
CA ALA A 193 6.15 12.77 -12.08
C ALA A 193 6.26 13.14 -10.59
N SER A 194 6.41 14.43 -10.28
CA SER A 194 6.34 14.97 -8.92
C SER A 194 5.47 16.21 -8.86
N ILE A 195 4.65 16.31 -7.81
CA ILE A 195 3.67 17.37 -7.58
C ILE A 195 3.65 17.77 -6.10
N ALA A 196 3.11 18.95 -5.80
CA ALA A 196 2.65 19.27 -4.45
C ALA A 196 1.38 18.46 -4.09
N SER A 197 1.11 18.25 -2.80
CA SER A 197 -0.10 17.55 -2.33
C SER A 197 -1.38 18.17 -2.88
N GLY A 198 -2.23 17.36 -3.52
CA GLY A 198 -3.48 17.80 -4.12
C GLY A 198 -3.35 18.58 -5.43
N ALA A 199 -2.13 18.84 -5.92
CA ALA A 199 -1.93 19.37 -7.27
C ALA A 199 -2.13 18.28 -8.33
N THR A 200 -2.25 18.67 -9.60
CA THR A 200 -2.66 17.74 -10.67
C THR A 200 -1.46 17.16 -11.42
N ALA A 201 -1.44 15.83 -11.56
CA ALA A 201 -0.60 15.10 -12.52
C ALA A 201 -1.47 14.50 -13.64
N THR A 202 -0.91 14.33 -14.83
CA THR A 202 -1.59 13.66 -15.96
C THR A 202 -0.99 12.27 -16.16
N LEU A 203 -1.80 11.24 -15.97
CA LEU A 203 -1.47 9.86 -16.35
C LEU A 203 -1.75 9.70 -17.84
N SER A 204 -0.80 9.16 -18.61
CA SER A 204 -0.92 8.98 -20.06
C SER A 204 -0.54 7.56 -20.46
N TRP A 205 -1.31 6.96 -21.37
CA TRP A 205 -1.10 5.58 -21.84
C TRP A 205 -1.17 5.42 -23.36
N THR A 206 -0.53 4.36 -23.82
CA THR A 206 -0.76 3.73 -25.13
C THR A 206 -0.92 2.22 -24.93
N SER A 207 -1.71 1.56 -25.78
CA SER A 207 -1.83 0.10 -25.78
C SER A 207 -2.03 -0.49 -27.17
N SER A 208 -1.66 -1.76 -27.31
CA SER A 208 -1.85 -2.59 -28.49
C SER A 208 -2.24 -4.02 -28.08
N GLY A 209 -3.19 -4.63 -28.79
CA GLY A 209 -3.74 -5.95 -28.47
C GLY A 209 -4.69 -6.00 -27.26
N ALA A 210 -4.92 -4.87 -26.57
CA ALA A 210 -5.89 -4.77 -25.48
C ALA A 210 -7.31 -4.54 -26.00
N THR A 211 -8.29 -5.24 -25.43
CA THR A 211 -9.73 -4.97 -25.60
C THR A 211 -10.30 -4.14 -24.45
N SER A 212 -9.63 -4.10 -23.30
CA SER A 212 -9.98 -3.20 -22.18
C SER A 212 -8.74 -2.75 -21.40
N ALA A 213 -8.84 -1.57 -20.79
CA ALA A 213 -7.84 -1.00 -19.90
C ALA A 213 -8.52 -0.46 -18.63
N ASN A 214 -7.89 -0.70 -17.48
CA ASN A 214 -8.34 -0.19 -16.17
C ASN A 214 -7.15 0.35 -15.38
N ILE A 215 -7.32 1.50 -14.73
CA ILE A 215 -6.35 2.08 -13.80
C ILE A 215 -6.89 1.96 -12.36
N ASP A 216 -6.04 1.62 -11.41
CA ASP A 216 -6.38 1.51 -9.99
C ASP A 216 -6.55 2.89 -9.30
N ASN A 217 -6.48 2.92 -7.95
CA ASN A 217 -6.50 4.14 -7.13
C ASN A 217 -7.67 5.10 -7.45
N GLY A 218 -8.85 4.54 -7.71
CA GLY A 218 -10.09 5.29 -7.93
C GLY A 218 -10.33 5.79 -9.36
N VAL A 219 -9.44 5.52 -10.32
CA VAL A 219 -9.61 5.95 -11.72
C VAL A 219 -10.60 5.05 -12.48
N GLY A 220 -10.42 3.73 -12.40
CA GLY A 220 -11.31 2.75 -13.02
C GLY A 220 -11.06 2.49 -14.52
N PRO A 221 -12.07 2.00 -15.27
CA PRO A 221 -11.92 1.65 -16.68
C PRO A 221 -11.76 2.87 -17.58
N VAL A 222 -10.85 2.81 -18.55
CA VAL A 222 -10.51 3.94 -19.42
C VAL A 222 -10.82 3.68 -20.89
N THR A 223 -11.31 4.71 -21.58
CA THR A 223 -11.56 4.70 -23.03
C THR A 223 -11.12 6.03 -23.66
N PRO A 224 -10.56 6.05 -24.89
CA PRO A 224 -10.20 4.90 -25.72
C PRO A 224 -9.07 4.02 -25.12
N VAL A 225 -9.12 2.72 -25.42
CA VAL A 225 -8.14 1.74 -24.90
C VAL A 225 -6.76 1.92 -25.55
N ALA A 226 -6.72 2.19 -26.86
CA ALA A 226 -5.48 2.27 -27.65
C ALA A 226 -4.55 3.42 -27.22
N SER A 227 -5.09 4.55 -26.79
CA SER A 227 -4.31 5.68 -26.27
C SER A 227 -5.22 6.69 -25.58
N GLY A 228 -4.74 7.32 -24.50
CA GLY A 228 -5.47 8.35 -23.79
C GLY A 228 -4.70 8.92 -22.62
N SER A 229 -5.35 9.82 -21.89
CA SER A 229 -4.82 10.45 -20.68
C SER A 229 -5.93 10.78 -19.69
N VAL A 230 -5.61 10.76 -18.40
CA VAL A 230 -6.52 11.18 -17.32
C VAL A 230 -5.76 11.99 -16.28
N GLN A 231 -6.41 13.00 -15.72
CA GLN A 231 -5.84 13.81 -14.64
C GLN A 231 -6.13 13.17 -13.28
N VAL A 232 -5.17 13.23 -12.38
CA VAL A 232 -5.26 12.77 -10.99
C VAL A 232 -4.63 13.80 -10.06
N SER A 233 -5.17 13.92 -8.84
CA SER A 233 -4.68 14.87 -7.84
C SER A 233 -4.48 14.21 -6.47
N PRO A 234 -3.53 13.26 -6.33
CA PRO A 234 -3.30 12.55 -5.08
C PRO A 234 -2.70 13.46 -4.00
N THR A 235 -3.06 13.22 -2.75
CA THR A 235 -2.54 13.95 -1.57
C THR A 235 -1.29 13.31 -0.94
N SER A 236 -0.98 12.07 -1.32
CA SER A 236 0.18 11.28 -0.88
C SER A 236 0.81 10.56 -2.08
N THR A 237 2.11 10.24 -2.01
CA THR A 237 2.82 9.54 -3.10
C THR A 237 2.08 8.24 -3.48
N THR A 238 1.64 8.17 -4.73
CA THR A 238 0.74 7.12 -5.22
C THR A 238 1.32 6.46 -6.47
N THR A 239 1.46 5.14 -6.43
CA THR A 239 1.81 4.34 -7.62
C THR A 239 0.53 3.82 -8.25
N TYR A 240 0.23 4.31 -9.44
CA TYR A 240 -0.89 3.84 -10.25
C TYR A 240 -0.49 2.60 -11.04
N THR A 241 -1.33 1.59 -11.05
CA THR A 241 -1.22 0.39 -11.88
C THR A 241 -2.31 0.41 -12.95
N MET A 242 -1.89 0.43 -14.21
CA MET A 242 -2.76 0.19 -15.35
C MET A 242 -2.71 -1.29 -15.73
N THR A 243 -3.88 -1.88 -15.89
CA THR A 243 -4.10 -3.28 -16.27
C THR A 243 -4.74 -3.34 -17.65
N LEU A 244 -4.04 -3.95 -18.62
CA LEU A 244 -4.47 -4.15 -19.99
C LEU A 244 -4.91 -5.60 -20.18
N THR A 245 -6.13 -5.82 -20.68
CA THR A 245 -6.67 -7.17 -20.93
C THR A 245 -6.99 -7.34 -22.42
N GLY A 246 -6.68 -8.50 -23.00
CA GLY A 246 -6.96 -8.83 -24.39
C GLY A 246 -6.94 -10.35 -24.67
N PRO A 247 -7.09 -10.78 -25.94
CA PRO A 247 -7.23 -12.19 -26.31
C PRO A 247 -6.01 -13.07 -26.00
N GLY A 248 -4.84 -12.48 -25.77
CA GLY A 248 -3.62 -13.16 -25.33
C GLY A 248 -3.37 -13.14 -23.82
N GLY A 249 -4.34 -12.66 -23.02
CA GLY A 249 -4.23 -12.55 -21.57
C GLY A 249 -4.14 -11.10 -21.09
N GLN A 250 -3.41 -10.89 -19.99
CA GLN A 250 -3.35 -9.61 -19.28
C GLN A 250 -1.92 -9.17 -19.03
N THR A 251 -1.65 -7.88 -19.10
CA THR A 251 -0.38 -7.26 -18.70
C THR A 251 -0.62 -6.02 -17.85
N THR A 252 0.35 -5.67 -17.01
CA THR A 252 0.31 -4.49 -16.15
C THR A 252 1.43 -3.51 -16.48
N LYS A 253 1.19 -2.23 -16.21
CA LYS A 253 2.17 -1.14 -16.28
C LYS A 253 1.97 -0.23 -15.07
N GLN A 254 3.04 0.40 -14.59
CA GLN A 254 2.97 1.28 -13.42
C GLN A 254 3.51 2.68 -13.72
N ALA A 255 2.93 3.68 -13.08
CA ALA A 255 3.40 5.06 -13.08
C ALA A 255 3.24 5.64 -11.67
N THR A 256 4.35 6.12 -11.08
CA THR A 256 4.34 6.72 -9.74
C THR A 256 4.25 8.24 -9.84
N VAL A 257 3.30 8.82 -9.11
CA VAL A 257 3.20 10.26 -8.85
C VAL A 257 3.78 10.50 -7.45
N THR A 258 4.98 11.07 -7.40
CA THR A 258 5.62 11.46 -6.14
C THR A 258 4.98 12.74 -5.63
N VAL A 259 4.30 12.66 -4.50
CA VAL A 259 3.75 13.84 -3.84
C VAL A 259 4.78 14.38 -2.87
N THR A 260 5.29 15.57 -3.14
CA THR A 260 5.91 16.41 -2.13
C THR A 260 4.79 16.95 -1.24
N PRO A 261 4.77 16.65 0.07
CA PRO A 261 3.83 17.28 0.98
C PRO A 261 3.93 18.80 0.87
N GLY A 262 2.81 19.50 1.10
CA GLY A 262 2.86 20.93 1.37
C GLY A 262 3.87 21.25 2.47
N GLY A 263 4.46 22.44 2.40
CA GLY A 263 5.22 22.99 3.50
C GLY A 263 4.38 24.06 4.18
N PHE A 264 4.04 23.87 5.45
CA PHE A 264 3.53 24.94 6.29
C PHE A 264 4.66 25.95 6.51
N ASN A 265 4.74 26.95 5.63
CA ASN A 265 5.77 27.99 5.64
C ASN A 265 5.15 29.33 6.01
N GLN A 266 5.26 29.72 7.28
CA GLN A 266 4.57 30.89 7.83
C GLN A 266 5.48 31.73 8.74
N THR A 267 5.29 33.05 8.69
CA THR A 267 5.77 33.96 9.74
C THR A 267 4.60 34.29 10.65
N ILE A 268 4.74 34.05 11.96
CA ILE A 268 3.67 34.15 12.95
C ILE A 268 4.09 35.13 14.04
N GLN A 269 3.26 36.15 14.29
CA GLN A 269 3.50 37.09 15.39
C GLN A 269 3.19 36.43 16.73
N VAL A 270 4.09 36.59 17.69
CA VAL A 270 3.96 36.08 19.06
C VAL A 270 3.50 37.23 19.94
N THR A 271 2.28 37.13 20.46
CA THR A 271 1.65 38.17 21.31
C THR A 271 0.95 37.57 22.52
N GLY A 272 0.81 38.34 23.59
CA GLY A 272 0.07 37.95 24.81
C GLY A 272 0.98 37.74 26.02
N SER A 273 0.37 37.43 27.16
CA SER A 273 1.06 37.02 28.40
C SER A 273 1.35 35.52 28.39
N GLY A 274 2.47 35.12 28.99
CA GLY A 274 2.92 33.74 29.04
C GLY A 274 2.08 32.84 29.97
N PRO A 275 2.12 31.51 29.77
CA PRO A 275 2.93 30.80 28.78
C PRO A 275 2.30 30.83 27.37
N VAL A 276 3.03 31.41 26.40
CA VAL A 276 2.64 31.39 24.99
C VAL A 276 3.21 30.14 24.34
N ASN A 277 2.35 29.23 23.90
CA ASN A 277 2.76 27.98 23.27
C ASN A 277 2.86 28.13 21.74
N LEU A 278 4.06 27.98 21.18
CA LEU A 278 4.32 28.20 19.75
C LEU A 278 3.63 27.16 18.85
N ARG A 279 3.48 25.91 19.31
CA ARG A 279 2.71 24.89 18.59
C ARG A 279 1.23 25.27 18.50
N THR A 280 0.64 25.80 19.56
CA THR A 280 -0.75 26.31 19.55
C THR A 280 -0.90 27.47 18.57
N LEU A 281 0.06 28.41 18.53
CA LEU A 281 0.04 29.49 17.53
C LEU A 281 0.12 28.97 16.09
N ALA A 282 0.97 27.98 15.81
CA ALA A 282 1.05 27.34 14.49
C ALA A 282 -0.26 26.64 14.10
N ASN A 283 -0.89 25.91 15.03
CA ASN A 283 -2.20 25.28 14.80
C ASN A 283 -3.27 26.33 14.50
N SER A 284 -3.31 27.45 15.24
CA SER A 284 -4.23 28.57 14.98
C SER A 284 -3.99 29.26 13.63
N ALA A 285 -2.76 29.21 13.12
CA ALA A 285 -2.40 29.69 11.78
C ALA A 285 -2.61 28.65 10.66
N GLY A 286 -3.17 27.47 10.99
CA GLY A 286 -3.58 26.44 10.02
C GLY A 286 -2.75 25.15 10.01
N TYR A 287 -1.68 25.04 10.79
CA TYR A 287 -0.85 23.84 10.82
C TYR A 287 -1.60 22.64 11.42
N ASN A 288 -1.78 21.59 10.62
CA ASN A 288 -2.53 20.39 11.02
C ASN A 288 -1.67 19.29 11.69
N GLY A 289 -0.33 19.40 11.65
CA GLY A 289 0.58 18.37 12.18
C GLY A 289 0.85 17.18 11.25
N ALA A 290 0.43 17.24 10.00
CA ALA A 290 0.57 16.18 8.98
C ALA A 290 1.39 16.63 7.75
N GLU A 291 2.27 17.61 7.92
CA GLU A 291 3.10 18.17 6.86
C GLU A 291 4.43 18.73 7.39
N ASN A 292 5.37 19.02 6.48
CA ASN A 292 6.63 19.71 6.81
C ASN A 292 6.32 21.13 7.28
N ALA A 293 7.08 21.65 8.24
CA ALA A 293 6.86 22.99 8.77
C ALA A 293 8.15 23.82 8.81
N THR A 294 8.09 25.04 8.28
CA THR A 294 9.13 26.06 8.42
C THR A 294 8.46 27.30 9.00
N VAL A 295 8.69 27.59 10.28
CA VAL A 295 7.93 28.63 10.98
C VAL A 295 8.86 29.64 11.63
N VAL A 296 8.65 30.92 11.30
CA VAL A 296 9.33 32.05 11.93
C VAL A 296 8.37 32.70 12.92
N PHE A 297 8.64 32.54 14.20
CA PHE A 297 7.90 33.18 15.28
C PHE A 297 8.55 34.53 15.62
N GLN A 298 7.81 35.62 15.47
CA GLN A 298 8.32 36.98 15.68
C GLN A 298 7.73 37.59 16.96
N VAL A 299 8.58 37.91 17.93
CA VAL A 299 8.25 38.84 19.02
C VAL A 299 8.65 40.24 18.54
N GLY A 300 7.68 40.96 17.96
CA GLY A 300 7.90 42.29 17.38
C GLY A 300 8.34 43.35 18.39
N SER A 301 8.90 44.45 17.90
CA SER A 301 9.27 45.59 18.75
C SER A 301 8.04 46.15 19.48
N GLY A 302 8.22 46.55 20.73
CA GLY A 302 7.13 46.98 21.63
C GLY A 302 6.33 45.83 22.26
N VAL A 303 6.44 44.59 21.78
CA VAL A 303 5.79 43.42 22.39
C VAL A 303 6.58 42.98 23.63
N THR A 304 5.87 42.65 24.71
CA THR A 304 6.44 41.98 25.90
C THR A 304 5.65 40.72 26.20
N VAL A 305 6.30 39.56 26.05
CA VAL A 305 5.78 38.26 26.49
C VAL A 305 6.38 37.97 27.86
N MET A 306 5.53 37.91 28.89
CA MET A 306 5.95 37.78 30.28
C MET A 306 5.25 36.60 30.94
N GLY A 307 6.02 35.71 31.59
CA GLY A 307 5.47 34.60 32.37
C GLY A 307 4.71 35.08 33.61
N ALA A 308 3.78 34.25 34.08
CA ALA A 308 2.95 34.56 35.26
C ALA A 308 3.80 34.83 36.51
N ALA A 309 3.34 35.76 37.36
CA ALA A 309 4.00 36.08 38.62
C ALA A 309 3.98 34.88 39.58
N GLY A 310 5.12 34.55 40.17
CA GLY A 310 5.21 33.62 41.29
C GLY A 310 4.67 34.22 42.58
N SER A 311 4.24 33.36 43.49
CA SER A 311 3.72 33.67 44.82
C SER A 311 4.55 32.95 45.91
N THR A 312 4.15 33.09 47.17
CA THR A 312 4.70 32.34 48.31
C THR A 312 4.63 30.81 48.15
N SER A 313 3.77 30.29 47.26
CA SER A 313 3.52 28.86 47.04
C SER A 313 3.68 28.39 45.60
N ALA A 314 3.78 29.30 44.62
CA ALA A 314 3.96 28.98 43.20
C ALA A 314 5.21 29.67 42.63
N ALA A 315 5.99 28.94 41.84
CA ALA A 315 7.13 29.50 41.10
C ALA A 315 6.66 30.47 39.99
N GLY A 316 7.58 31.29 39.48
CA GLY A 316 7.35 32.10 38.30
C GLY A 316 7.01 31.25 37.07
N GLY A 317 6.04 31.70 36.28
CA GLY A 317 5.59 31.01 35.08
C GLY A 317 6.55 31.12 33.90
N LEU A 318 6.43 30.19 32.95
CA LEU A 318 7.14 30.24 31.67
C LEU A 318 6.60 31.38 30.80
N ALA A 319 7.46 32.04 30.01
CA ALA A 319 7.01 33.05 29.05
C ALA A 319 6.63 32.44 27.69
N ILE A 320 7.54 31.66 27.10
CA ILE A 320 7.33 30.91 25.85
C ILE A 320 7.62 29.42 26.07
N ASP A 321 6.76 28.58 25.52
CA ASP A 321 6.95 27.14 25.36
C ASP A 321 6.90 26.81 23.86
N THR A 322 7.89 26.10 23.30
CA THR A 322 7.84 25.75 21.86
C THR A 322 6.74 24.73 21.55
N GLY A 323 6.27 23.98 22.56
CA GLY A 323 5.31 22.90 22.42
C GLY A 323 5.85 21.68 21.67
N THR A 324 5.04 20.63 21.61
CA THR A 324 5.41 19.34 20.98
C THR A 324 5.06 19.31 19.50
N TRP A 325 6.04 18.94 18.66
CA TRP A 325 5.90 18.84 17.20
C TRP A 325 5.93 17.38 16.73
N PRO A 326 5.41 17.05 15.53
CA PRO A 326 5.44 15.69 15.01
C PRO A 326 6.87 15.22 14.75
N SER A 327 7.18 13.97 15.10
CA SER A 327 8.50 13.38 14.92
C SER A 327 8.54 12.36 13.77
N GLY A 328 9.72 12.18 13.16
CA GLY A 328 10.05 11.05 12.28
C GLY A 328 9.60 11.15 10.82
N SER A 329 8.40 11.68 10.55
CA SER A 329 7.84 11.72 9.18
C SER A 329 7.94 13.07 8.48
N TYR A 330 8.18 14.16 9.23
CA TYR A 330 8.17 15.53 8.72
C TYR A 330 9.41 16.29 9.18
N THR A 331 9.90 17.19 8.32
CA THR A 331 10.96 18.14 8.65
C THR A 331 10.34 19.36 9.31
N ILE A 332 10.76 19.65 10.55
CA ILE A 332 10.28 20.77 11.35
C ILE A 332 11.46 21.73 11.60
N SER A 333 11.32 22.96 11.12
CA SER A 333 12.32 24.03 11.22
C SER A 333 11.68 25.24 11.89
N LEU A 334 12.02 25.47 13.16
CA LEU A 334 11.47 26.58 13.95
C LEU A 334 12.52 27.67 14.14
N SER A 335 12.14 28.93 13.90
CA SER A 335 12.94 30.11 14.23
C SER A 335 12.16 31.02 15.18
N LEU A 336 12.82 31.58 16.18
CA LEU A 336 12.27 32.59 17.09
C LEU A 336 13.09 33.88 16.93
N GLU A 337 12.48 34.89 16.33
CA GLU A 337 13.07 36.21 16.12
C GLU A 337 12.54 37.18 17.19
N VAL A 338 13.45 37.82 17.92
CA VAL A 338 13.13 38.62 19.11
C VAL A 338 13.61 40.04 18.92
N SER A 339 12.66 40.93 18.61
CA SER A 339 12.86 42.39 18.57
C SER A 339 12.13 43.11 19.73
N GLY A 340 11.23 42.40 20.43
CA GLY A 340 10.62 42.81 21.68
C GLY A 340 11.25 42.13 22.90
N LYS A 341 10.44 41.83 23.93
CA LYS A 341 10.90 41.35 25.23
C LYS A 341 10.26 40.01 25.59
N ILE A 342 11.06 39.04 26.02
CA ILE A 342 10.60 37.74 26.54
C ILE A 342 11.16 37.57 27.95
N TYR A 343 10.30 37.64 28.96
CA TYR A 343 10.71 37.55 30.36
C TYR A 343 10.04 36.38 31.08
N GLY A 344 10.82 35.48 31.67
CA GLY A 344 10.30 34.49 32.60
C GLY A 344 9.67 35.16 33.83
N GLY A 345 8.61 34.57 34.38
CA GLY A 345 7.92 35.13 35.56
C GLY A 345 8.84 35.19 36.78
N GLY A 346 8.70 36.20 37.63
CA GLY A 346 9.51 36.32 38.84
C GLY A 346 9.03 35.37 39.94
N GLY A 347 9.97 34.78 40.66
CA GLY A 347 9.65 33.96 41.84
C GLY A 347 9.02 34.80 42.95
N GLY A 348 8.05 34.25 43.67
CA GLY A 348 7.42 34.92 44.80
C GLY A 348 8.29 34.85 46.05
N GLY A 349 8.32 35.94 46.81
CA GLY A 349 9.05 36.01 48.08
C GLY A 349 8.45 35.09 49.14
N GLY A 350 9.31 34.49 49.96
CA GLY A 350 8.89 33.60 51.04
C GLY A 350 8.19 34.33 52.18
N LYS A 351 7.19 33.69 52.81
CA LYS A 351 6.53 34.19 54.03
C LYS A 351 7.52 34.26 55.20
N GLY A 352 7.50 35.36 55.95
CA GLY A 352 8.29 35.53 57.17
C GLY A 352 7.90 34.55 58.29
N ALA A 353 8.82 34.30 59.20
CA ALA A 353 8.62 33.43 60.36
C ALA A 353 7.53 33.98 61.31
N GLY A 354 6.59 33.14 61.75
CA GLY A 354 5.62 33.42 62.82
C GLY A 354 5.27 32.10 63.51
N GLY A 355 5.94 31.80 64.63
CA GLY A 355 5.95 30.47 65.27
C GLY A 355 6.77 29.38 64.53
N THR A 356 6.88 29.46 63.19
CA THR A 356 7.70 28.55 62.34
C THR A 356 8.92 29.26 61.74
N ASN A 357 9.77 28.53 60.99
CA ASN A 357 10.87 29.12 60.23
C ASN A 357 10.37 29.94 59.03
N GLY A 358 11.17 30.91 58.59
CA GLY A 358 10.90 31.67 57.37
C GLY A 358 10.82 30.74 56.15
N SER A 359 9.83 30.95 55.30
CA SER A 359 9.62 30.13 54.10
C SER A 359 10.65 30.46 53.02
N ILE A 360 11.06 29.44 52.26
CA ILE A 360 11.95 29.60 51.10
C ILE A 360 11.21 30.41 50.02
N GLY A 361 11.91 31.33 49.35
CA GLY A 361 11.36 32.04 48.18
C GLY A 361 11.21 31.10 46.99
N THR A 362 10.15 31.25 46.18
CA THR A 362 9.92 30.35 45.05
C THR A 362 10.83 30.68 43.87
N ALA A 363 11.05 29.71 42.98
CA ALA A 363 11.96 29.88 41.83
C ALA A 363 11.39 30.85 40.79
N GLY A 364 12.28 31.52 40.05
CA GLY A 364 11.93 32.23 38.83
C GLY A 364 11.58 31.29 37.67
N GLY A 365 10.71 31.74 36.78
CA GLY A 365 10.32 31.02 35.57
C GLY A 365 11.30 31.22 34.41
N ASP A 366 11.24 30.33 33.43
CA ASP A 366 12.06 30.46 32.23
C ASP A 366 11.44 31.44 31.22
N ALA A 367 12.30 32.13 30.47
CA ALA A 367 11.84 32.94 29.34
C ALA A 367 11.45 32.07 28.14
N VAL A 368 12.30 31.11 27.75
CA VAL A 368 12.01 30.16 26.66
C VAL A 368 12.27 28.73 27.12
N TYR A 369 11.24 27.88 27.02
CA TYR A 369 11.31 26.44 27.27
C TYR A 369 11.21 25.66 25.95
N CYS A 370 12.26 24.93 25.60
CA CYS A 370 12.33 24.19 24.34
C CYS A 370 11.84 22.75 24.51
N GLN A 371 10.85 22.38 23.70
CA GLN A 371 10.41 21.00 23.46
C GLN A 371 10.73 20.54 22.03
N GLU A 372 11.21 21.43 21.17
CA GLU A 372 11.73 21.11 19.84
C GLU A 372 13.03 21.87 19.53
N ASN A 373 13.77 21.40 18.52
CA ASN A 373 14.92 22.11 17.97
C ASN A 373 14.49 23.53 17.52
N LEU A 374 15.33 24.52 17.82
CA LEU A 374 14.98 25.94 17.64
C LEU A 374 16.19 26.76 17.23
N SER A 375 16.06 27.62 16.23
CA SER A 375 17.00 28.72 16.02
C SER A 375 16.46 29.98 16.68
N VAL A 376 17.28 30.67 17.47
CA VAL A 376 16.90 31.93 18.14
C VAL A 376 17.75 33.06 17.60
N LEU A 377 17.10 34.08 17.04
CA LEU A 377 17.72 35.33 16.64
C LEU A 377 17.22 36.44 17.56
N VAL A 378 18.08 36.97 18.42
CA VAL A 378 17.78 38.17 19.20
C VAL A 378 18.32 39.37 18.44
N ASN A 379 17.41 40.22 17.96
CA ASN A 379 17.75 41.43 17.21
C ASN A 379 18.22 42.55 18.14
N ALA A 380 18.80 43.60 17.55
CA ALA A 380 19.15 44.82 18.29
C ALA A 380 17.91 45.40 18.97
N GLY A 381 18.00 45.67 20.28
CA GLY A 381 16.86 46.11 21.11
C GLY A 381 15.97 44.98 21.64
N GLY A 382 16.13 43.74 21.15
CA GLY A 382 15.44 42.56 21.68
C GLY A 382 16.03 42.08 23.01
N GLU A 383 15.18 41.51 23.86
CA GLU A 383 15.57 41.00 25.18
C GLU A 383 14.99 39.60 25.48
N ILE A 384 15.83 38.69 25.97
CA ILE A 384 15.40 37.42 26.61
C ILE A 384 15.96 37.39 28.03
N LYS A 385 15.10 37.38 29.05
CA LYS A 385 15.53 37.44 30.46
C LYS A 385 14.84 36.40 31.32
N ALA A 386 15.63 35.55 31.96
CA ALA A 386 15.16 34.64 33.00
C ALA A 386 14.45 35.39 34.15
N GLY A 387 13.43 34.76 34.73
CA GLY A 387 12.84 35.22 35.98
C GLY A 387 13.86 35.16 37.12
N GLY A 388 13.89 36.20 37.96
CA GLY A 388 14.66 36.20 39.20
C GLY A 388 13.98 35.34 40.27
N GLY A 389 14.76 34.71 41.14
CA GLY A 389 14.22 33.95 42.27
C GLY A 389 13.61 34.85 43.34
N GLY A 390 12.58 34.39 44.04
CA GLY A 390 12.01 35.10 45.19
C GLY A 390 12.97 35.12 46.38
N GLY A 391 13.02 36.21 47.13
CA GLY A 391 13.80 36.30 48.37
C GLY A 391 13.21 35.42 49.47
N GLY A 392 14.05 34.89 50.36
CA GLY A 392 13.60 34.07 51.48
C GLY A 392 12.90 34.90 52.56
N GLY A 393 11.92 34.31 53.25
CA GLY A 393 11.26 34.96 54.38
C GLY A 393 12.23 35.17 55.56
N GLY A 394 12.08 36.30 56.25
CA GLY A 394 12.88 36.62 57.43
C GLY A 394 12.67 35.64 58.57
N GLY A 395 13.71 35.39 59.35
CA GLY A 395 13.64 34.64 60.60
C GLY A 395 12.88 35.41 61.68
N GLY A 396 12.49 34.71 62.73
CA GLY A 396 11.73 35.25 63.86
C GLY A 396 12.28 34.74 65.17
N ARG A 397 11.54 34.90 66.26
CA ARG A 397 11.87 34.25 67.53
C ARG A 397 10.63 33.89 68.34
N THR A 398 10.74 32.81 69.09
CA THR A 398 9.77 32.44 70.14
C THR A 398 10.41 32.70 71.50
N SER A 399 9.76 33.52 72.32
CA SER A 399 10.17 33.80 73.70
C SER A 399 9.66 32.71 74.65
N ALA A 400 10.48 32.28 75.60
CA ALA A 400 10.13 31.23 76.57
C ALA A 400 9.51 31.75 77.88
N MET A 401 9.55 33.08 78.12
CA MET A 401 9.03 33.68 79.36
C MET A 401 7.78 34.55 79.16
N TYR A 402 7.44 34.90 77.92
CA TYR A 402 6.26 35.69 77.57
C TYR A 402 5.81 35.28 76.15
N GLU A 403 4.50 35.05 75.95
CA GLU A 403 3.90 34.38 74.77
C GLU A 403 3.91 35.20 73.46
N PHE A 404 4.84 36.13 73.30
CA PHE A 404 4.98 36.98 72.11
C PHE A 404 6.05 36.43 71.15
N ASP A 405 5.62 35.66 70.15
CA ASP A 405 6.41 35.43 68.94
C ASP A 405 6.69 36.77 68.23
N ARG A 406 7.92 36.96 67.71
CA ARG A 406 8.25 38.12 66.86
C ARG A 406 8.36 37.71 65.41
N CYS A 407 7.60 38.37 64.56
CA CYS A 407 7.49 37.99 63.16
C CYS A 407 8.69 38.44 62.32
N GLY A 408 9.12 37.57 61.42
CA GLY A 408 10.03 37.90 60.34
C GLY A 408 9.32 38.67 59.23
N GLY A 409 10.07 39.51 58.51
CA GLY A 409 9.57 40.22 57.32
C GLY A 409 9.41 39.30 56.12
N GLY A 410 8.53 39.65 55.19
CA GLY A 410 8.34 38.88 53.96
C GLY A 410 9.50 39.04 52.97
N GLY A 411 9.87 37.98 52.26
CA GLY A 411 10.89 38.05 51.20
C GLY A 411 10.44 38.90 50.01
N GLY A 412 11.36 39.54 49.30
CA GLY A 412 11.06 40.33 48.09
C GLY A 412 10.74 39.44 46.88
N GLY A 413 9.86 39.90 46.00
CA GLY A 413 9.55 39.19 44.75
C GLY A 413 10.64 39.33 43.69
N GLY A 414 10.93 38.27 42.93
CA GLY A 414 11.93 38.28 41.87
C GLY A 414 11.52 39.08 40.62
N PHE A 415 12.49 39.52 39.84
CA PHE A 415 12.28 40.13 38.52
C PHE A 415 11.45 39.19 37.60
N PRO A 416 10.51 39.69 36.76
CA PRO A 416 10.09 41.09 36.61
C PRO A 416 8.81 41.43 37.38
N ASN A 417 8.12 40.44 37.96
CA ASN A 417 6.75 40.59 38.45
C ASN A 417 6.42 39.68 39.65
N GLY A 418 7.41 39.00 40.26
CA GLY A 418 7.18 38.11 41.38
C GLY A 418 6.53 38.84 42.56
N GLN A 419 5.59 38.20 43.25
CA GLN A 419 4.91 38.81 44.39
C GLN A 419 5.86 38.90 45.60
N GLY A 420 5.74 39.97 46.39
CA GLY A 420 6.39 40.03 47.70
C GLY A 420 5.73 39.05 48.67
N GLY A 421 6.53 38.41 49.52
CA GLY A 421 6.05 37.54 50.58
C GLY A 421 5.35 38.35 51.69
N THR A 422 4.42 37.71 52.40
CA THR A 422 3.80 38.28 53.60
C THR A 422 4.75 38.18 54.81
N PRO A 423 4.52 38.93 55.90
CA PRO A 423 5.26 38.73 57.14
C PRO A 423 4.83 37.42 57.80
N GLY A 424 5.44 37.05 58.92
CA GLY A 424 4.86 36.07 59.84
C GLY A 424 3.51 36.54 60.41
N GLU A 425 2.65 35.60 60.77
CA GLU A 425 1.47 35.92 61.60
C GLU A 425 1.87 35.94 63.09
N PRO A 426 1.34 36.87 63.90
CA PRO A 426 1.50 36.83 65.33
C PRO A 426 0.57 35.76 65.91
N VAL A 427 0.99 35.07 66.97
CA VAL A 427 0.15 34.02 67.57
C VAL A 427 -0.95 34.59 68.49
N PHE A 428 -0.79 35.83 69.03
CA PHE A 428 -1.72 36.34 70.05
C PHE A 428 -2.16 37.82 70.02
N ASP A 429 -1.36 38.82 69.58
CA ASP A 429 -1.73 40.25 69.79
C ASP A 429 -2.19 41.05 68.56
N GLY A 430 -2.08 40.50 67.34
CA GLY A 430 -2.53 41.15 66.10
C GLY A 430 -1.75 42.41 65.68
N SER A 431 -0.67 42.79 66.38
CA SER A 431 0.09 44.02 66.17
C SER A 431 1.48 43.78 65.57
N THR A 432 1.55 43.19 64.37
CA THR A 432 2.82 43.03 63.66
C THR A 432 3.30 44.35 63.05
N ASN A 433 4.52 44.74 63.39
CA ASN A 433 5.30 45.77 62.68
C ASN A 433 6.24 45.17 61.62
N ALA A 434 6.14 43.87 61.32
CA ALA A 434 6.87 43.26 60.21
C ALA A 434 6.20 43.59 58.87
N ALA A 435 6.99 43.93 57.87
CA ALA A 435 6.51 44.36 56.56
C ALA A 435 6.43 43.21 55.55
N ASN A 436 5.52 43.38 54.58
CA ASN A 436 5.56 42.62 53.32
C ASN A 436 6.88 42.86 52.60
N GLY A 437 7.34 41.87 51.83
CA GLY A 437 8.30 42.13 50.76
C GLY A 437 7.69 43.01 49.68
N SER A 438 8.52 43.76 48.97
CA SER A 438 8.11 44.44 47.74
C SER A 438 8.01 43.44 46.59
N GLY A 439 7.08 43.67 45.66
CA GLY A 439 7.04 42.92 44.40
C GLY A 439 8.26 43.20 43.53
N GLY A 440 8.60 42.25 42.65
CA GLY A 440 9.57 42.46 41.60
C GLY A 440 9.07 43.45 40.54
N THR A 441 10.00 44.05 39.81
CA THR A 441 9.73 45.01 38.73
C THR A 441 10.56 44.67 37.49
N THR A 442 10.21 45.26 36.34
CA THR A 442 11.02 45.19 35.12
C THR A 442 12.40 45.86 35.22
N SER A 443 12.72 46.47 36.36
CA SER A 443 14.05 47.03 36.68
C SER A 443 14.88 46.14 37.61
N GLY A 444 14.27 45.18 38.32
CA GLY A 444 14.95 44.31 39.28
C GLY A 444 14.02 43.62 40.27
N GLY A 445 14.57 42.74 41.11
CA GLY A 445 13.83 42.14 42.22
C GLY A 445 13.46 43.15 43.30
N GLY A 446 12.38 42.88 44.01
CA GLY A 446 11.88 43.71 45.10
C GLY A 446 12.70 43.56 46.38
N ALA A 447 12.73 44.61 47.21
CA ALA A 447 13.31 44.55 48.55
C ALA A 447 12.53 43.59 49.45
N GLY A 448 13.23 42.91 50.37
CA GLY A 448 12.58 42.19 51.46
C GLY A 448 12.01 43.15 52.50
N GLY A 449 10.92 42.75 53.14
CA GLY A 449 10.28 43.50 54.21
C GLY A 449 11.12 43.49 55.49
N ALA A 450 11.05 44.57 56.27
CA ALA A 450 11.62 44.62 57.61
C ALA A 450 10.93 43.58 58.52
N GLY A 451 11.70 42.94 59.40
CA GLY A 451 11.15 42.16 60.50
C GLY A 451 10.64 43.05 61.63
N GLU A 452 9.91 42.47 62.59
CA GLU A 452 9.43 43.21 63.74
C GLU A 452 10.56 43.88 64.55
N THR A 453 10.29 45.11 64.99
CA THR A 453 11.15 45.85 65.91
C THR A 453 11.51 45.01 67.13
N SER A 454 12.78 45.09 67.54
CA SER A 454 13.34 44.41 68.70
C SER A 454 13.62 42.91 68.55
N GLY A 455 13.53 42.29 67.36
CA GLY A 455 14.07 40.93 67.16
C GLY A 455 13.65 40.12 65.93
N GLY A 456 12.76 40.62 65.07
CA GLY A 456 12.43 39.97 63.80
C GLY A 456 13.54 40.17 62.76
N GLY A 457 13.82 39.13 61.99
CA GLY A 457 14.75 39.19 60.86
C GLY A 457 14.06 39.77 59.61
N ALA A 458 14.80 40.54 58.81
CA ALA A 458 14.32 41.04 57.53
C ALA A 458 14.21 39.92 56.48
N GLY A 459 13.24 40.04 55.56
CA GLY A 459 13.18 39.20 54.37
C GLY A 459 14.38 39.46 53.45
N GLY A 460 14.76 38.44 52.69
CA GLY A 460 15.78 38.58 51.64
C GLY A 460 15.23 39.35 50.43
N ALA A 461 16.09 40.06 49.70
CA ALA A 461 15.69 40.68 48.44
C ALA A 461 15.41 39.63 47.36
N GLY A 462 14.45 39.90 46.48
CA GLY A 462 14.24 39.13 45.26
C GLY A 462 15.41 39.30 44.29
N GLY A 463 15.68 38.26 43.50
CA GLY A 463 16.72 38.27 42.49
C GLY A 463 16.37 39.19 41.31
N GLY A 464 17.41 39.80 40.72
CA GLY A 464 17.31 40.39 39.38
C GLY A 464 17.12 39.33 38.30
N ALA A 465 17.04 39.78 37.04
CA ALA A 465 16.91 38.88 35.88
C ALA A 465 18.00 37.80 35.89
N GLY A 466 17.62 36.52 35.90
CA GLY A 466 18.56 35.39 35.94
C GLY A 466 19.40 35.26 37.21
N VAL A 467 19.02 35.93 38.32
CA VAL A 467 19.71 35.86 39.62
C VAL A 467 18.83 35.19 40.66
N ASN A 468 19.42 34.37 41.54
CA ASN A 468 18.72 33.77 42.67
C ASN A 468 18.22 34.87 43.63
N GLY A 469 17.16 34.57 44.38
CA GLY A 469 16.79 35.40 45.54
C GLY A 469 17.87 35.35 46.62
N SER A 470 17.91 36.38 47.45
CA SER A 470 18.71 36.35 48.68
C SER A 470 17.97 35.59 49.79
N SER A 471 18.69 34.89 50.66
CA SER A 471 18.12 34.36 51.90
C SER A 471 17.64 35.48 52.82
N GLY A 472 16.65 35.20 53.67
CA GLY A 472 16.27 36.10 54.76
C GLY A 472 17.37 36.22 55.83
N VAL A 473 17.24 37.22 56.69
CA VAL A 473 18.09 37.39 57.87
C VAL A 473 17.46 36.65 59.05
N ALA A 474 18.28 36.00 59.90
CA ALA A 474 17.78 35.35 61.11
C ALA A 474 17.21 36.36 62.12
N GLY A 475 16.31 35.92 63.00
CA GLY A 475 15.86 36.70 64.15
C GLY A 475 16.97 36.88 65.19
N SER A 476 16.76 37.76 66.17
CA SER A 476 17.75 38.07 67.21
C SER A 476 17.15 38.24 68.61
N GLY A 477 17.99 38.07 69.64
CA GLY A 477 17.63 38.20 71.06
C GLY A 477 17.61 36.89 71.83
N THR A 478 17.16 36.93 73.09
CA THR A 478 17.12 35.78 74.00
C THR A 478 15.86 34.96 73.82
N GLY A 479 15.97 33.78 73.21
CA GLY A 479 14.86 32.85 72.95
C GLY A 479 15.21 31.86 71.83
N THR A 480 14.24 31.07 71.39
CA THR A 480 14.42 30.15 70.25
C THR A 480 14.33 30.94 68.95
N VAL A 481 15.48 31.24 68.36
CA VAL A 481 15.57 31.90 67.04
C VAL A 481 15.08 30.94 65.96
N LYS A 482 14.19 31.44 65.08
CA LYS A 482 13.70 30.71 63.91
C LYS A 482 14.60 31.02 62.72
N SER A 483 14.99 29.99 61.97
CA SER A 483 15.83 30.14 60.79
C SER A 483 15.10 30.95 59.71
N PRO A 484 15.81 31.79 58.94
CA PRO A 484 15.25 32.41 57.75
C PRO A 484 15.07 31.39 56.62
N GLY A 485 14.22 31.75 55.66
CA GLY A 485 14.12 31.02 54.40
C GLY A 485 15.32 31.28 53.49
N ALA A 486 15.68 30.30 52.68
CA ALA A 486 16.60 30.49 51.56
C ALA A 486 15.92 31.29 50.43
N GLY A 487 16.72 31.96 49.60
CA GLY A 487 16.21 32.53 48.35
C GLY A 487 15.95 31.45 47.29
N GLY A 488 14.97 31.69 46.43
CA GLY A 488 14.63 30.82 45.31
C GLY A 488 15.67 30.87 44.19
N ALA A 489 15.73 29.81 43.40
CA ALA A 489 16.59 29.74 42.22
C ALA A 489 16.09 30.69 41.10
N ALA A 490 17.01 31.18 40.28
CA ALA A 490 16.67 31.83 39.02
C ALA A 490 16.06 30.84 38.02
N GLY A 491 15.26 31.35 37.08
CA GLY A 491 14.88 30.62 35.87
C GLY A 491 15.99 30.60 34.82
N TYR A 492 15.70 30.00 33.67
CA TYR A 492 16.60 29.97 32.50
C TYR A 492 16.20 31.03 31.48
N ALA A 493 17.17 31.63 30.79
CA ALA A 493 16.88 32.48 29.65
C ALA A 493 16.38 31.62 28.49
N ILE A 494 17.06 30.49 28.25
CA ILE A 494 16.66 29.47 27.28
C ILE A 494 16.95 28.10 27.91
N ARG A 495 15.92 27.32 28.23
CA ARG A 495 16.07 25.91 28.64
C ARG A 495 15.96 25.03 27.40
N LYS A 496 17.05 24.36 27.03
CA LYS A 496 17.17 23.57 25.79
C LYS A 496 16.57 22.17 25.92
N ASN A 497 16.53 21.62 27.13
CA ASN A 497 15.88 20.33 27.43
C ASN A 497 16.34 19.17 26.52
N GLY A 498 17.65 19.12 26.20
CA GLY A 498 18.23 18.12 25.30
C GLY A 498 17.97 18.34 23.80
N LYS A 499 17.31 19.43 23.41
CA LYS A 499 17.13 19.84 22.00
C LYS A 499 18.30 20.68 21.49
N THR A 500 18.51 20.65 20.18
CA THR A 500 19.50 21.49 19.50
C THR A 500 18.95 22.91 19.40
N VAL A 501 19.59 23.84 20.11
CA VAL A 501 19.23 25.27 20.07
C VAL A 501 20.43 26.11 19.66
N SER A 502 20.33 26.75 18.48
CA SER A 502 21.30 27.74 18.00
C SER A 502 20.86 29.14 18.39
N VAL A 503 21.77 29.97 18.87
CA VAL A 503 21.47 31.34 19.33
C VAL A 503 22.38 32.34 18.63
N THR A 504 21.79 33.25 17.87
CA THR A 504 22.45 34.44 17.31
C THR A 504 21.96 35.65 18.10
N ASN A 505 22.86 36.29 18.87
CA ASN A 505 22.49 37.38 19.76
C ASN A 505 23.11 38.72 19.33
N ASN A 506 22.27 39.62 18.82
CA ASN A 506 22.56 41.03 18.57
C ASN A 506 21.86 41.95 19.60
N GLY A 507 21.20 41.38 20.60
CA GLY A 507 20.49 42.09 21.68
C GLY A 507 20.93 41.63 23.07
N THR A 508 19.99 41.54 24.01
CA THR A 508 20.27 41.23 25.41
C THR A 508 19.73 39.85 25.79
N ILE A 509 20.59 38.97 26.32
CA ILE A 509 20.19 37.71 26.96
C ILE A 509 20.72 37.71 28.40
N VAL A 510 19.85 37.50 29.41
CA VAL A 510 20.24 37.45 30.83
C VAL A 510 19.69 36.19 31.49
N GLY A 511 20.58 35.39 32.06
CA GLY A 511 20.28 34.08 32.67
C GLY A 511 20.86 32.91 31.88
N THR A 512 20.76 31.72 32.47
CA THR A 512 21.40 30.49 31.95
C THR A 512 20.79 30.01 30.63
N GLN A 513 21.63 29.43 29.76
CA GLN A 513 21.25 28.80 28.49
C GLN A 513 21.69 27.32 28.47
N ALA A 514 20.85 26.42 28.99
CA ALA A 514 21.22 25.01 29.22
C ALA A 514 20.14 24.02 28.75
#